data_AF-A0A5C7MCN9-F1
#
_entry.id   AF-A0A5C7MCN9-F1
#
_cell.length_a   1.000
_cell.length_b   1.000
_cell.length_c   1.000
_cell.angle_alpha   90.00
_cell.angle_beta   90.00
_cell.angle_gamma   90.00
#
_symmetry.space_group_name_H-M   'P 1'
#
loop_
_entity.id
_entity.type
_entity.pdbx_description
1 polymer ?
#
loop_
_entity_poly.entity_id
_entity_poly.type
_entity_poly.pdbx_seq_one_letter_code
_entity_poly.pdbx_strand_id
1 'polypeptide(L)'
;MKNSLFDAQMAGYQPILAHPERYAYLSKNKEVFHELRENGILFQLNILSAMGGYGKYVEELAAYFIEHDFYSYIGTDLHHQGHLHRLKELKITPLFQKLLDSGQIQNHLL
;
A
#
# COMPACT_ATOMS: atom_id res chain seq x y z
N MET A 1 0.12 0.44 17.64
CA MET A 1 -0.43 0.03 16.32
C MET A 1 -1.34 -1.19 16.47
N LYS A 2 -0.82 -2.38 16.79
CA LYS A 2 -1.65 -3.61 16.88
C LYS A 2 -2.87 -3.48 17.80
N ASN A 3 -2.72 -2.95 19.02
CA ASN A 3 -3.84 -2.73 19.93
C ASN A 3 -4.91 -1.79 19.33
N SER A 4 -4.50 -0.66 18.76
CA SER A 4 -5.44 0.28 18.14
C SER A 4 -6.19 -0.31 16.94
N LEU A 5 -5.54 -1.16 16.15
CA LEU A 5 -6.18 -1.88 15.04
C LEU A 5 -7.20 -2.90 15.58
N PHE A 6 -6.82 -3.63 16.62
CA PHE A 6 -7.71 -4.59 17.29
C PHE A 6 -8.93 -3.89 17.92
N ASP A 7 -8.72 -2.78 18.62
CA ASP A 7 -9.80 -2.00 19.23
C ASP A 7 -10.78 -1.47 18.16
N ALA A 8 -10.25 -1.02 17.01
CA ALA A 8 -11.08 -0.61 15.88
C ALA A 8 -11.91 -1.78 15.32
N GLN A 9 -11.31 -2.97 15.18
CA GLN A 9 -12.03 -4.17 14.75
C GLN A 9 -13.10 -4.60 15.76
N MET A 10 -12.80 -4.54 17.07
CA MET A 10 -13.76 -4.82 18.14
C MET A 10 -14.93 -3.82 18.17
N ALA A 11 -14.68 -2.58 17.75
CA ALA A 11 -15.72 -1.58 17.56
C ALA A 11 -16.48 -1.73 16.22
N GLY A 12 -16.20 -2.77 15.42
CA GLY A 12 -16.89 -3.07 14.17
C GLY A 12 -16.36 -2.32 12.94
N TYR A 13 -15.22 -1.63 13.05
CA TYR A 13 -14.59 -0.98 11.90
C TYR A 13 -13.70 -1.96 11.13
N GLN A 14 -13.54 -1.70 9.83
CA GLN A 14 -12.57 -2.39 8.97
C GLN A 14 -11.34 -1.48 8.78
N PRO A 15 -10.21 -1.74 9.47
CA PRO A 15 -9.04 -0.88 9.36
C PRO A 15 -8.38 -1.01 7.99
N ILE A 16 -7.91 0.12 7.47
CA ILE A 16 -7.06 0.22 6.29
C ILE A 16 -5.74 0.88 6.72
N LEU A 17 -4.64 0.16 6.55
CA LEU A 17 -3.31 0.69 6.81
C LEU A 17 -2.86 1.51 5.59
N ALA A 18 -2.71 2.82 5.79
CA ALA A 18 -2.26 3.74 4.76
C ALA A 18 -0.77 3.53 4.49
N HIS A 19 -0.43 3.38 3.21
CA HIS A 19 0.93 3.30 2.66
C HIS A 19 1.93 2.53 3.56
N PRO A 20 1.66 1.25 3.91
CA PRO A 20 2.50 0.47 4.82
C PRO A 20 3.92 0.25 4.29
N GLU A 21 4.14 0.39 2.99
CA GLU A 21 5.46 0.31 2.35
C GLU A 21 6.44 1.38 2.85
N ARG A 22 5.94 2.43 3.53
CA ARG A 22 6.76 3.46 4.15
C ARG A 22 7.22 3.12 5.56
N TYR A 23 6.74 2.04 6.15
CA TYR A 23 7.04 1.68 7.54
C TYR A 23 8.36 0.93 7.63
N ALA A 24 9.46 1.65 7.35
CA ALA A 24 10.82 1.12 7.36
C ALA A 24 11.19 0.45 8.70
N TYR A 25 10.58 0.84 9.82
CA TYR A 25 10.81 0.20 11.11
C TYR A 25 10.20 -1.21 11.23
N LEU A 26 9.10 -1.50 10.51
CA LEU A 26 8.45 -2.82 10.48
C LEU A 26 9.07 -3.75 9.44
N SER A 27 9.62 -3.14 8.41
CA SER A 27 10.15 -3.82 7.24
C SER A 27 11.33 -4.78 7.49
N LYS A 28 12.03 -4.62 8.64
CA LYS A 28 13.05 -5.56 9.11
C LYS A 28 12.48 -6.96 9.41
N ASN A 29 11.18 -7.05 9.68
CA ASN A 29 10.49 -8.31 9.87
C ASN A 29 9.21 -8.32 9.03
N LYS A 30 9.31 -8.84 7.80
CA LYS A 30 8.18 -8.89 6.86
C LYS A 30 7.00 -9.72 7.38
N GLU A 31 7.22 -10.64 8.32
CA GLU A 31 6.16 -11.47 8.91
C GLU A 31 5.07 -10.63 9.58
N VAL A 32 5.41 -9.45 10.11
CA VAL A 32 4.41 -8.56 10.70
C VAL A 32 3.33 -8.14 9.69
N PHE A 33 3.67 -8.04 8.40
CA PHE A 33 2.70 -7.68 7.37
C PHE A 33 1.81 -8.87 7.00
N HIS A 34 2.36 -10.09 6.99
CA HIS A 34 1.56 -11.31 6.84
C HIS A 34 0.56 -11.42 7.98
N GLU A 35 1.01 -11.29 9.24
CA GLU A 35 0.13 -11.32 10.40
C GLU A 35 -0.98 -10.26 10.31
N LEU A 36 -0.66 -9.04 9.87
CA LEU A 36 -1.67 -7.98 9.71
C LEU A 36 -2.70 -8.35 8.63
N ARG A 37 -2.26 -8.91 7.50
CA ARG A 37 -3.15 -9.36 6.42
C ARG A 37 -4.04 -10.53 6.86
N GLU A 38 -3.46 -11.52 7.53
CA GLU A 38 -4.18 -12.67 8.08
C GLU A 38 -5.24 -12.26 9.12
N ASN A 39 -4.94 -11.22 9.91
CA ASN A 39 -5.90 -10.62 10.84
C ASN A 39 -6.94 -9.70 10.17
N GLY A 40 -7.02 -9.71 8.83
CA GLY A 40 -8.03 -8.99 8.06
C GLY A 40 -7.77 -7.50 7.91
N ILE A 41 -6.55 -7.00 8.19
CA ILE A 41 -6.22 -5.59 7.95
C ILE A 41 -5.99 -5.37 6.45
N LEU A 42 -6.62 -4.33 5.89
CA LEU A 42 -6.50 -3.99 4.48
C LEU A 42 -5.35 -3.01 4.27
N PHE A 43 -4.63 -3.11 3.16
CA PHE A 43 -3.52 -2.19 2.86
C PHE A 43 -3.86 -1.28 1.68
N GLN A 44 -3.41 -0.03 1.76
CA GLN A 44 -3.52 0.94 0.68
C GLN A 44 -2.12 1.33 0.16
N LEU A 45 -1.83 1.04 -1.11
CA LEU A 45 -0.59 1.45 -1.78
C LEU A 45 -0.61 2.94 -2.09
N ASN A 46 0.46 3.67 -1.77
CA ASN A 46 0.69 4.95 -2.43
C ASN A 46 1.33 4.76 -3.81
N ILE A 47 0.66 5.27 -4.85
CA ILE A 47 1.10 5.12 -6.25
C ILE A 47 2.53 5.63 -6.47
N LEU A 48 2.91 6.76 -5.88
CA LEU A 48 4.26 7.31 -6.00
C LEU A 48 5.32 6.49 -5.24
N SER A 49 4.93 5.69 -4.23
CA SER A 49 5.85 4.76 -3.56
C SER A 49 6.31 3.62 -4.49
N ALA A 50 5.42 3.09 -5.33
CA ALA A 50 5.74 2.04 -6.31
C ALA A 50 6.58 2.56 -7.51
N MET A 51 6.81 3.86 -7.60
CA MET A 51 7.43 4.53 -8.76
C MET A 51 8.66 5.35 -8.36
N GLY A 52 9.35 4.95 -7.27
CA GLY A 52 10.61 5.54 -6.82
C GLY A 52 10.50 6.89 -6.11
N GLY A 53 9.29 7.38 -5.82
CA GLY A 53 9.06 8.70 -5.23
C GLY A 53 9.56 8.88 -3.79
N TYR A 54 9.85 7.79 -3.08
CA TYR A 54 10.18 7.76 -1.65
C TYR A 54 11.46 6.97 -1.33
N GLY A 55 12.27 6.70 -2.35
CA GLY A 55 13.55 5.99 -2.24
C GLY A 55 13.45 4.48 -2.44
N LYS A 56 14.61 3.87 -2.72
CA LYS A 56 14.73 2.47 -3.16
C LYS A 56 14.10 1.46 -2.20
N TYR A 57 14.24 1.69 -0.90
CA TYR A 57 13.70 0.78 0.12
C TYR A 57 12.17 0.69 0.10
N VAL A 58 11.52 1.85 -0.05
CA VAL A 58 10.06 1.94 -0.10
C VAL A 58 9.54 1.30 -1.38
N GLU A 59 10.25 1.51 -2.49
CA GLU A 59 9.94 0.89 -3.78
C GLU A 59 10.06 -0.63 -3.73
N GLU A 60 11.14 -1.17 -3.13
CA GLU A 60 11.34 -2.61 -2.94
C GLU A 60 10.24 -3.24 -2.06
N LEU A 61 9.82 -2.55 -0.99
CA LEU A 61 8.74 -3.04 -0.14
C LEU A 61 7.38 -2.95 -0.83
N ALA A 62 7.14 -1.89 -1.62
CA ALA A 62 5.95 -1.77 -2.43
C ALA A 62 5.87 -2.90 -3.47
N ALA A 63 6.98 -3.20 -4.14
CA ALA A 63 7.08 -4.31 -5.07
C ALA A 63 6.79 -5.65 -4.40
N TYR A 64 7.39 -5.89 -3.22
CA TYR A 64 7.13 -7.09 -2.42
C TYR A 64 5.63 -7.27 -2.10
N PHE A 65 4.95 -6.20 -1.68
CA PHE A 65 3.51 -6.23 -1.40
C PHE A 65 2.66 -6.46 -2.66
N ILE A 66 3.06 -5.93 -3.82
CA ILE A 66 2.39 -6.23 -5.10
C ILE A 66 2.57 -7.71 -5.47
N GLU A 67 3.77 -8.26 -5.29
CA GLU A 67 4.06 -9.66 -5.63
C GLU A 67 3.27 -10.67 -4.80
N HIS A 68 2.90 -10.30 -3.56
CA HIS A 68 2.17 -11.13 -2.61
C HIS A 68 0.68 -10.77 -2.51
N ASP A 69 0.16 -9.93 -3.40
CA ASP A 69 -1.27 -9.53 -3.43
C ASP A 69 -1.77 -8.91 -2.11
N PHE A 70 -0.93 -8.09 -1.46
CA PHE A 70 -1.24 -7.52 -0.14
C PHE A 70 -2.12 -6.28 -0.19
N TYR A 71 -2.09 -5.53 -1.29
CA TYR A 71 -2.86 -4.30 -1.40
C TYR A 71 -4.32 -4.57 -1.74
N SER A 72 -5.21 -3.89 -1.04
CA SER A 72 -6.65 -3.86 -1.31
C SER A 72 -7.09 -2.52 -1.90
N TYR A 73 -6.27 -1.47 -1.74
CA TYR A 73 -6.55 -0.15 -2.27
C TYR A 73 -5.29 0.47 -2.86
N ILE A 74 -5.47 1.42 -3.76
CA ILE A 74 -4.43 2.34 -4.23
C ILE A 74 -4.86 3.79 -3.99
N GLY A 75 -3.89 4.68 -3.78
CA GLY A 75 -4.16 6.08 -3.49
C GLY A 75 -2.99 6.98 -3.83
N THR A 76 -3.27 8.26 -4.05
CA THR A 76 -2.28 9.22 -4.54
C THR A 76 -1.50 9.91 -3.42
N ASP A 77 -2.13 10.13 -2.26
CA ASP A 77 -1.56 10.86 -1.12
C ASP A 77 -1.01 12.25 -1.53
N LEU A 78 -1.78 12.94 -2.36
CA LEU A 78 -1.40 14.26 -2.88
C LEU A 78 -1.41 15.31 -1.78
N HIS A 79 -0.27 15.98 -1.60
CA HIS A 79 -0.11 17.08 -0.64
C HIS A 79 0.34 18.39 -1.30
N HIS A 80 0.88 18.35 -2.52
CA HIS A 80 1.31 19.53 -3.27
C HIS A 80 1.41 19.27 -4.77
N GLN A 81 1.52 20.36 -5.55
CA GLN A 81 1.57 20.33 -7.03
C GLN A 81 2.70 19.44 -7.58
N GLY A 82 3.85 19.37 -6.90
CA GLY A 82 4.94 18.47 -7.29
C GLY A 82 4.55 16.98 -7.34
N HIS A 83 3.70 16.49 -6.42
CA HIS A 83 3.21 15.12 -6.49
C HIS A 83 2.29 14.93 -7.70
N LEU A 84 1.41 15.90 -7.98
CA LEU A 84 0.51 15.85 -9.13
C LEU A 84 1.28 15.80 -10.45
N HIS A 85 2.33 16.59 -10.58
CA HIS A 85 3.18 16.58 -11.78
C HIS A 85 3.81 15.21 -12.00
N ARG A 86 4.40 14.61 -10.95
CA ARG A 86 4.94 13.25 -11.02
C ARG A 86 3.90 12.23 -11.42
N LEU A 87 2.70 12.27 -10.82
CA LEU A 87 1.60 11.37 -11.18
C LEU A 87 1.21 11.46 -12.66
N LYS A 88 1.18 12.67 -13.22
CA LYS A 88 0.85 12.88 -14.65
C LYS A 88 1.90 12.31 -15.60
N GLU A 89 3.15 12.23 -15.15
CA GLU A 89 4.26 11.69 -15.94
C GLU A 89 4.49 10.20 -15.72
N LEU A 90 3.73 9.57 -14.82
CA LEU A 90 3.89 8.16 -14.52
C LEU A 90 3.60 7.29 -15.74
N LYS A 91 4.45 6.28 -15.90
CA LYS A 91 4.23 5.18 -16.83
C LYS A 91 3.84 3.95 -16.02
N ILE A 92 2.77 3.29 -16.44
CA ILE A 92 2.36 2.02 -15.86
C ILE A 92 3.47 1.00 -16.14
N THR A 93 4.07 0.46 -15.07
CA THR A 93 5.06 -0.60 -15.16
C THR A 93 4.36 -1.95 -15.26
N PRO A 94 5.02 -3.01 -15.78
CA PRO A 94 4.44 -4.35 -15.80
C PRO A 94 4.00 -4.85 -14.40
N LEU A 95 4.77 -4.49 -13.37
CA LEU A 95 4.44 -4.84 -11.98
C LEU A 95 3.18 -4.10 -11.51
N PHE A 96 3.05 -2.81 -11.83
CA PHE A 96 1.85 -2.06 -11.48
C PHE A 96 0.64 -2.53 -12.30
N GLN A 97 0.83 -2.94 -13.56
CA GLN A 97 -0.24 -3.57 -14.35
C GLN A 97 -0.71 -4.88 -13.70
N LYS A 98 0.22 -5.73 -13.25
CA LYS A 98 -0.11 -6.94 -12.48
C LYS A 98 -0.96 -6.62 -11.25
N LEU A 99 -0.66 -5.54 -10.53
CA LEU A 99 -1.47 -5.11 -9.39
C LEU A 99 -2.91 -4.79 -9.82
N LEU A 100 -3.08 -4.03 -10.90
CA LEU A 100 -4.40 -3.67 -11.42
C LEU A 100 -5.18 -4.91 -11.87
N ASP A 101 -4.49 -5.88 -12.46
CA ASP A 101 -5.08 -7.12 -12.97
C ASP A 101 -5.32 -8.19 -11.88
N SER A 102 -4.84 -7.97 -10.64
CA SER A 102 -4.92 -8.94 -9.53
C SER A 102 -6.35 -9.27 -9.06
N GLY A 103 -7.32 -8.41 -9.37
CA GLY A 103 -8.68 -8.50 -8.86
C GLY A 103 -8.83 -8.17 -7.36
N GLN A 104 -7.75 -7.78 -6.67
CA GLN A 104 -7.75 -7.47 -5.23
C GLN A 104 -8.08 -6.01 -4.93
N ILE A 105 -7.93 -5.12 -5.92
CA ILE A 105 -8.11 -3.68 -5.74
C ILE A 105 -9.60 -3.32 -5.68
N GLN A 106 -10.01 -2.72 -4.57
CA GLN A 106 -11.40 -2.41 -4.23
C GLN A 106 -11.78 -0.96 -4.53
N ASN A 107 -10.91 -0.17 -5.17
CA ASN A 107 -11.26 1.18 -5.59
C ASN A 107 -12.37 1.13 -6.66
N HIS A 108 -13.58 1.59 -6.32
CA HIS A 108 -14.74 1.55 -7.22
C HIS A 108 -14.71 2.55 -8.39
N LEU A 109 -13.70 3.42 -8.45
CA LEU A 109 -13.58 4.52 -9.42
C LEU A 109 -12.36 4.39 -10.33
N LEU A 110 -11.74 3.21 -10.38
CA LEU A 110 -10.63 2.92 -11.30
C LEU A 110 -11.11 2.40 -12.64
#